data_AF-A0A8S0GXN6-F1
#
_entry.id   AF-A0A8S0GXN6-F1
#
_cell.length_a   1.000
_cell.length_b   1.000
_cell.length_c   1.000
_cell.angle_alpha   90.00
_cell.angle_beta   90.00
_cell.angle_gamma   90.00
#
_symmetry.space_group_name_H-M   'P 1'
#
loop_
_entity.id
_entity.type
_entity.pdbx_description
1 polymer ?
#
loop_
_entity_poly.entity_id
_entity_poly.type
_entity_poly.pdbx_seq_one_letter_code
_entity_poly.pdbx_strand_id
1 'polypeptide(L)'
;MKNTLWRLCIGLFAGHELDAVAQREWRLLYGVRELARQWLAALALVHAGLHQRLRDDPLYLFDSLLSQSLIFGCGAAGLLYLLLGLATRNRRAVHPAHP
;
A
#
# COMPACT_ATOMS: atom_id res chain seq x y z
N MET A 1 33.27 -10.84 -15.94
CA MET A 1 32.28 -11.95 -15.94
C MET A 1 31.21 -11.79 -14.84
N LYS A 2 31.57 -11.60 -13.57
CA LYS A 2 30.61 -11.38 -12.46
C LYS A 2 29.56 -10.26 -12.73
N ASN A 3 29.99 -9.11 -13.24
CA ASN A 3 29.06 -8.00 -13.53
C ASN A 3 28.07 -8.34 -14.64
N THR A 4 28.49 -9.10 -15.65
CA THR A 4 27.61 -9.57 -16.73
C THR A 4 26.61 -10.59 -16.19
N LEU A 5 27.08 -11.54 -15.38
CA LEU A 5 26.21 -12.53 -14.74
C LEU A 5 25.18 -11.88 -13.83
N TRP A 6 25.58 -10.90 -13.01
CA TRP A 6 24.68 -10.12 -12.16
C TRP A 6 23.60 -9.38 -12.96
N ARG A 7 24.00 -8.70 -14.06
CA ARG A 7 23.05 -8.01 -14.95
C ARG A 7 22.07 -8.97 -15.61
N LEU A 8 22.53 -10.18 -15.98
CA LEU A 8 21.66 -11.23 -16.52
C LEU A 8 20.69 -11.75 -15.46
N CYS A 9 21.13 -11.98 -14.22
CA CYS A 9 20.25 -12.39 -13.13
C CYS A 9 19.16 -11.34 -12.85
N ILE A 10 19.52 -10.06 -12.76
CA ILE A 10 18.55 -8.97 -12.57
C ILE A 10 17.62 -8.85 -13.77
N GLY A 11 18.15 -8.96 -14.99
CA GLY A 11 17.34 -8.89 -16.22
C GLY A 11 16.34 -10.03 -16.34
N LEU A 12 16.75 -11.27 -16.05
CA LEU A 12 15.86 -12.42 -16.02
C LEU A 12 14.78 -12.29 -14.94
N PHE A 13 15.17 -11.85 -13.74
CA PHE A 13 14.23 -11.64 -12.65
C PHE A 13 13.19 -10.57 -13.01
N ALA A 14 13.63 -9.39 -13.46
CA ALA A 14 12.72 -8.33 -13.88
C ALA A 14 11.83 -8.75 -15.06
N GLY A 15 12.38 -9.48 -16.02
CA GLY A 15 11.62 -10.03 -17.14
C GLY A 15 10.56 -11.04 -16.70
N HIS A 16 10.89 -11.92 -15.75
CA HIS A 16 9.95 -12.89 -15.17
C HIS A 16 8.78 -12.19 -14.46
N GLU A 17 9.06 -11.18 -13.64
CA GLU A 17 8.02 -10.42 -12.94
C GLU A 17 7.12 -9.65 -13.92
N LEU A 18 7.68 -9.07 -15.00
CA LEU A 18 6.90 -8.39 -16.04
C LEU A 18 6.01 -9.34 -16.86
N ASP A 19 6.52 -10.54 -17.18
CA ASP A 19 5.75 -11.59 -17.85
C ASP A 19 4.62 -12.10 -16.93
N ALA A 20 4.90 -12.30 -15.64
CA ALA A 20 3.91 -12.64 -14.63
C ALA A 20 2.83 -11.54 -14.47
N VAL A 21 3.18 -10.27 -14.62
CA VAL A 21 2.21 -9.16 -14.66
C VAL A 21 1.34 -9.23 -15.93
N ALA A 22 1.95 -9.44 -17.10
CA ALA A 22 1.27 -9.51 -18.40
C ALA A 22 0.30 -10.70 -18.49
N GLN A 23 0.72 -11.87 -18.01
CA GLN A 23 -0.08 -13.10 -17.97
C GLN A 23 -1.11 -13.11 -16.83
N ARG A 24 -1.16 -12.02 -16.04
CA ARG A 24 -2.04 -11.87 -14.89
C ARG A 24 -1.81 -12.89 -13.78
N GLU A 25 -0.63 -13.50 -13.71
CA GLU A 25 -0.23 -14.41 -12.63
C GLU A 25 -0.09 -13.70 -11.28
N TRP A 26 0.06 -12.37 -11.28
CA TRP A 26 -0.13 -11.54 -10.06
C TRP A 26 -1.49 -11.74 -9.40
N ARG A 27 -2.50 -12.25 -10.13
CA ARG A 27 -3.78 -12.66 -9.53
C ARG A 27 -3.65 -13.90 -8.65
N LEU A 28 -2.72 -14.81 -8.92
CA LEU A 28 -2.45 -15.98 -8.05
C LEU A 28 -1.88 -15.52 -6.70
N LEU A 29 -1.17 -14.40 -6.69
CA LEU A 29 -0.65 -13.74 -5.51
C LEU A 29 -1.70 -12.85 -4.81
N TYR A 30 -2.93 -13.37 -4.61
CA TYR A 30 -4.00 -12.66 -3.91
C TYR A 30 -3.54 -12.11 -2.56
N GLY A 31 -2.68 -12.86 -1.84
CA GLY A 31 -2.08 -12.44 -0.58
C GLY A 31 -1.19 -11.21 -0.72
N VAL A 32 -0.35 -11.14 -1.76
CA VAL A 32 0.55 -9.99 -2.00
C VAL A 32 -0.25 -8.76 -2.38
N ARG A 33 -1.29 -8.90 -3.19
CA ARG A 33 -2.15 -7.77 -3.57
C ARG A 33 -2.90 -7.19 -2.37
N GLU A 34 -3.46 -8.04 -1.51
CA GLU A 34 -4.15 -7.57 -0.31
C GLU A 34 -3.18 -6.94 0.68
N LEU A 35 -2.00 -7.56 0.87
CA LEU A 35 -0.94 -7.02 1.71
C LEU A 35 -0.48 -5.65 1.20
N ALA A 36 -0.25 -5.49 -0.10
CA ALA A 36 0.14 -4.22 -0.70
C ALA A 36 -0.92 -3.12 -0.47
N ARG A 37 -2.21 -3.44 -0.60
CA ARG A 37 -3.30 -2.50 -0.31
C ARG A 37 -3.32 -2.08 1.16
N GLN A 38 -3.15 -3.02 2.08
CA GLN A 38 -3.06 -2.75 3.52
C GLN A 38 -1.86 -1.85 3.86
N TRP A 39 -0.69 -2.13 3.28
CA TRP A 39 0.51 -1.31 3.46
C TRP A 39 0.34 0.10 2.91
N LEU A 40 -0.24 0.26 1.72
CA LEU A 40 -0.51 1.58 1.15
C LEU A 40 -1.50 2.38 2.01
N ALA A 41 -2.54 1.73 2.52
CA ALA A 41 -3.50 2.37 3.43
C ALA A 41 -2.86 2.78 4.76
N ALA A 42 -2.00 1.92 5.33
CA ALA A 42 -1.24 2.24 6.54
C ALA A 42 -0.24 3.38 6.30
N LEU A 43 0.45 3.37 5.14
CA LEU A 43 1.35 4.44 4.73
C LEU A 43 0.60 5.77 4.62
N ALA A 44 -0.57 5.79 3.99
CA ALA A 44 -1.40 7.00 3.87
C ALA A 44 -1.77 7.57 5.24
N LEU A 45 -2.15 6.72 6.20
CA LEU A 45 -2.48 7.12 7.56
C LEU A 45 -1.26 7.69 8.30
N VAL A 46 -0.12 6.99 8.24
CA VAL A 46 1.14 7.44 8.87
C VAL A 46 1.63 8.75 8.24
N HIS A 47 1.53 8.86 6.91
CA HIS A 47 1.89 10.06 6.15
C HIS A 47 1.06 11.28 6.58
N ALA A 48 -0.27 11.13 6.71
CA ALA A 48 -1.11 12.20 7.25
C ALA A 48 -0.74 12.56 8.71
N GLY A 49 -0.40 11.57 9.54
CA GLY A 49 0.10 11.81 10.90
C GLY A 49 1.44 12.56 10.93
N LEU A 50 2.33 12.30 9.99
CA LEU A 50 3.59 13.03 9.85
C LEU A 50 3.33 14.50 9.50
N HIS A 51 2.42 14.78 8.57
CA HIS A 51 2.00 16.16 8.25
C HIS A 51 1.39 16.87 9.45
N GLN A 52 0.57 16.19 10.25
CA GLN A 52 0.04 16.75 11.49
C GLN A 52 1.15 17.08 12.49
N ARG A 53 2.22 16.28 12.56
CA ARG A 53 3.36 16.52 13.47
C ARG A 53 4.25 17.67 12.99
N LEU A 54 4.42 17.82 11.68
CA LEU A 54 5.31 18.81 11.07
C LEU A 54 4.62 20.15 10.78
N ARG A 55 3.32 20.29 11.05
CA ARG A 55 2.52 21.48 10.70
C ARG A 55 3.03 22.80 11.29
N ASP A 56 3.73 22.74 12.42
CA ASP A 56 4.25 23.92 13.13
C ASP A 56 5.74 24.17 12.79
N ASP A 57 6.33 23.34 11.93
CA ASP A 57 7.72 23.49 11.50
C ASP A 57 7.86 24.65 10.51
N PRO A 58 8.88 25.53 10.65
CA PRO A 58 9.09 26.67 9.76
C PRO A 58 9.34 26.28 8.29
N LEU A 59 9.69 25.02 8.01
CA LEU A 59 9.89 24.49 6.65
C LEU A 59 8.63 23.78 6.10
N TYR A 60 7.51 23.79 6.83
CA TYR A 60 6.25 23.23 6.36
C TYR A 60 5.65 24.13 5.27
N LEU A 61 5.41 23.56 4.08
CA LEU A 61 4.95 24.31 2.90
C LEU A 61 3.51 23.98 2.48
N PHE A 62 2.85 23.06 3.18
CA PHE A 62 1.56 22.48 2.77
C PHE A 62 0.36 23.13 3.49
N ASP A 63 0.32 24.46 3.53
CA ASP A 63 -0.68 25.22 4.29
C ASP A 63 -1.98 25.48 3.52
N SER A 64 -1.97 25.29 2.20
CA SER A 64 -3.17 25.54 1.39
C SER A 64 -4.31 24.60 1.77
N LEU A 65 -5.55 25.10 1.71
CA LEU A 65 -6.75 24.31 1.99
C LEU A 65 -6.81 23.04 1.11
N LEU A 66 -6.39 23.16 -0.15
CA LEU A 66 -6.34 22.04 -1.09
C LEU A 66 -5.34 20.98 -0.62
N SER A 67 -4.11 21.38 -0.29
CA SER A 67 -3.07 20.47 0.20
C SER A 67 -3.51 19.76 1.48
N GLN A 68 -4.04 20.51 2.45
CA GLN A 68 -4.51 19.93 3.71
C GLN A 68 -5.67 18.94 3.50
N SER A 69 -6.62 19.28 2.63
CA SER A 69 -7.74 18.40 2.29
C SER A 69 -7.27 17.10 1.63
N LEU A 70 -6.29 17.17 0.73
CA LEU A 70 -5.72 16.00 0.06
C LEU A 70 -4.95 15.11 1.05
N ILE A 71 -4.12 15.70 1.91
CA ILE A 71 -3.31 14.97 2.89
C ILE A 71 -4.21 14.24 3.90
N PHE A 72 -5.09 14.98 4.58
CA PHE A 72 -5.94 14.41 5.61
C PHE A 72 -7.06 13.54 5.04
N GLY A 73 -7.58 13.89 3.84
CA GLY A 73 -8.54 13.05 3.13
C GLY A 73 -7.95 11.71 2.72
N CYS A 74 -6.71 11.69 2.21
CA CYS A 74 -5.99 10.46 1.90
C CYS A 74 -5.76 9.60 3.16
N GLY A 75 -5.30 10.21 4.26
CA GLY A 75 -5.11 9.51 5.54
C GLY A 75 -6.42 8.93 6.10
N ALA A 76 -7.52 9.69 6.05
CA ALA A 76 -8.84 9.25 6.47
C ALA A 76 -9.38 8.08 5.63
N ALA A 77 -9.20 8.14 4.31
CA ALA A 77 -9.56 7.04 3.41
C ALA A 77 -8.73 5.77 3.71
N GLY A 78 -7.43 5.92 3.97
CA GLY A 78 -6.56 4.81 4.38
C GLY A 78 -7.00 4.17 5.71
N LEU A 79 -7.32 4.99 6.72
CA LEU A 79 -7.87 4.50 7.99
C LEU A 79 -9.20 3.77 7.80
N LEU A 80 -10.14 4.36 7.04
CA LEU A 80 -11.43 3.74 6.76
C LEU A 80 -11.25 2.38 6.07
N TYR A 81 -10.34 2.28 5.09
CA TYR A 81 -10.03 1.03 4.41
C TYR A 81 -9.56 -0.05 5.40
N LEU A 82 -8.64 0.29 6.30
CA LEU A 82 -8.14 -0.64 7.33
C LEU A 82 -9.24 -1.07 8.30
N LEU A 83 -10.09 -0.14 8.77
CA LEU A 83 -11.20 -0.46 9.67
C LEU A 83 -12.23 -1.38 9.01
N LEU A 84 -12.58 -1.14 7.74
CA LEU A 84 -13.46 -2.03 6.98
C LEU A 84 -12.82 -3.42 6.77
N GLY A 85 -11.51 -3.48 6.53
CA GLY A 85 -10.75 -4.74 6.46
C GLY A 85 -10.80 -5.52 7.77
N LEU A 86 -10.64 -4.85 8.91
CA LEU A 86 -10.74 -5.46 10.24
C LEU A 86 -12.17 -5.95 10.54
N ALA A 87 -13.18 -5.14 10.23
CA ALA A 87 -14.58 -5.49 10.43
C ALA A 87 -14.99 -6.72 9.60
N THR A 88 -14.54 -6.80 8.34
CA THR A 88 -14.82 -7.95 7.47
C THR A 88 -14.08 -9.21 7.91
N ARG A 89 -12.82 -9.09 8.37
CA ARG A 89 -12.08 -10.20 8.97
C ARG A 89 -12.76 -10.72 10.24
N ASN A 90 -13.22 -9.82 11.11
CA ASN A 90 -13.90 -10.18 12.35
C ASN A 90 -15.21 -10.94 12.07
N ARG A 91 -16.02 -10.47 11.11
CA ARG A 91 -17.27 -11.15 10.72
C ARG A 91 -17.04 -12.58 10.24
N ARG A 92 -15.97 -12.83 9.47
CA ARG A 92 -15.60 -14.18 9.01
C ARG A 92 -15.12 -15.08 10.14
N ALA A 93 -14.52 -14.51 11.19
CA ALA A 93 -14.11 -15.26 12.37
C ALA A 93 -15.31 -15.66 13.24
N VAL A 94 -16.32 -14.79 13.35
CA VAL A 94 -17.55 -15.05 14.13
C VAL A 94 -18.51 -16.01 13.42
N HIS A 95 -18.66 -15.90 12.10
CA HIS A 95 -19.47 -16.81 11.29
C HIS A 95 -18.59 -17.56 10.29
N PRO A 96 -17.93 -18.66 10.71
CA PRO A 96 -17.27 -19.53 9.75
C PRO A 96 -18.33 -20.09 8.80
N ALA A 97 -18.08 -20.04 7.49
CA ALA A 97 -18.94 -20.72 6.53
C ALA A 97 -18.97 -22.20 6.90
N HIS A 98 -20.13 -22.71 7.30
CA HIS A 98 -20.32 -24.14 7.50
C HIS A 98 -20.22 -24.83 6.12
N PRO A 99 -19.47 -25.94 6.02
CA PRO A 99 -19.30 -26.70 4.78
C PRO A 99 -20.63 -27.28 4.27
#